data_AF-A0A915YRH0-F1
#
_entry.id   AF-A0A915YRH0-F1
#
_cell.length_a   1.000
_cell.length_b   1.000
_cell.length_c   1.000
_cell.angle_alpha   90.00
_cell.angle_beta   90.00
_cell.angle_gamma   90.00
#
_symmetry.space_group_name_H-M   'P 1'
#
loop_
_entity.id
_entity.type
_entity.pdbx_description
1 polymer ?
#
loop_
_entity_poly.entity_id
_entity_poly.type
_entity_poly.pdbx_seq_one_letter_code
_entity_poly.pdbx_strand_id
1 'polypeptide(L)'
;MREFATNHDVSDCVWVPKIWIHQLLLDTGGLPRALEYLFTELFGQKFTNIKEFFENLEKRIPIPSTIYANVTNDINKAYKIKAYARNHKILIHELIYRNIMVIESDMSDELQDGNSTEKLEHLERDRHLILRKLEGKDKVLIDIPYFFMYLYADVLGIFTENLNKAFLPDSDWSWNNWEIFIADFIASHITMIDVLKKEKLLKLGDFFRGAQGSDITLGLLINFEPVEIYELKHQFPCLNLSAKAEKTAMLKPGYIMINGYSASFADVFFLVDNPEPILIAVQCRWRKVSLDLETIKDEHKKNAGVSSKMKEKARKLRNDANTVSKKKGDELRYEAEQYTQLANLLSKYRIITIFITTQRFSEELECIPEDCILIHQENFDTFFGPVFSSRAKFVMTRDSNPNMSTASQLASRYKAISEDMGERIEKTRKRRTFMSHEDFCKEFPELASDDEIRSNFVYYPYHPHIESFEPNKRTRV
;
A
#
# COMPACT_ATOMS: atom_id res chain seq x y z
N MET A 1 10.42 20.30 13.88
CA MET A 1 10.02 19.50 15.06
C MET A 1 11.14 19.32 16.08
N ARG A 2 12.24 18.63 15.73
CA ARG A 2 13.34 18.38 16.68
C ARG A 2 13.85 19.65 17.37
N GLU A 3 14.10 20.71 16.61
CA GLU A 3 14.50 22.01 17.16
C GLU A 3 13.47 22.60 18.14
N PHE A 4 12.18 22.54 17.81
CA PHE A 4 11.11 22.96 18.74
C PHE A 4 11.11 22.14 20.03
N ALA A 5 11.33 20.82 19.95
CA ALA A 5 11.42 19.95 21.12
C ALA A 5 12.65 20.30 21.97
N THR A 6 13.83 20.42 21.36
CA THR A 6 15.09 20.77 22.06
C THR A 6 15.00 22.13 22.74
N ASN A 7 14.44 23.15 22.07
CA ASN A 7 14.28 24.48 22.64
C ASN A 7 13.29 24.55 23.82
N HIS A 8 12.52 23.48 24.07
CA HIS A 8 11.56 23.38 25.16
C HIS A 8 11.88 22.21 26.11
N ASP A 9 13.14 21.74 26.12
CA ASP A 9 13.62 20.67 26.99
C ASP A 9 12.84 19.35 26.86
N VAL A 10 12.26 19.08 25.69
CA VAL A 10 11.51 17.85 25.42
C VAL A 10 12.42 16.79 24.83
N SER A 11 12.49 15.64 25.50
CA SER A 11 13.27 14.50 25.04
C SER A 11 12.67 13.88 23.76
N ASP A 12 13.54 13.45 22.85
CA ASP A 12 13.15 12.72 21.64
C ASP A 12 12.30 11.47 21.93
N CYS A 13 12.48 10.83 23.08
CA CYS A 13 11.67 9.66 23.46
C CYS A 13 10.16 9.97 23.64
N VAL A 14 9.79 11.24 23.81
CA VAL A 14 8.39 11.67 23.96
C VAL A 14 7.66 11.71 22.62
N TRP A 15 8.32 12.22 21.56
CA TRP A 15 7.65 12.56 20.30
C TRP A 15 8.10 11.69 19.11
N VAL A 16 9.36 11.23 19.06
CA VAL A 16 9.88 10.42 17.94
C VAL A 16 9.12 9.09 17.78
N PRO A 17 8.72 8.38 18.85
CA PRO A 17 7.90 7.18 18.72
C PRO A 17 6.46 7.44 18.26
N LYS A 18 6.02 8.71 18.19
CA LYS A 18 4.69 9.08 17.72
C LYS A 18 4.71 9.14 16.19
N ILE A 19 4.60 7.98 15.56
CA ILE A 19 4.64 7.82 14.10
C ILE A 19 3.67 8.76 13.37
N TRP A 20 2.50 9.02 13.94
CA TRP A 20 1.54 9.93 13.37
C TRP A 20 2.08 11.37 13.19
N ILE A 21 3.01 11.83 14.04
CA ILE A 21 3.67 13.14 13.87
C ILE A 21 4.53 13.11 12.62
N HIS A 22 5.32 12.06 12.44
CA HIS A 22 6.15 11.85 11.26
C HIS A 22 5.32 11.73 9.98
N GLN A 23 4.18 11.05 10.07
CA GLN A 23 3.22 10.95 8.99
C GLN A 23 2.67 12.33 8.60
N LEU A 24 2.18 13.12 9.56
CA LEU A 24 1.66 14.47 9.31
C LEU A 24 2.70 15.39 8.67
N LEU A 25 3.96 15.32 9.12
CA LEU A 25 5.06 16.10 8.53
C LEU A 25 5.28 15.71 7.07
N LEU A 26 5.34 14.41 6.78
CA LEU A 26 5.51 13.94 5.41
C LEU A 26 4.32 14.33 4.54
N ASP A 27 3.11 14.36 5.11
CA ASP A 27 1.88 14.65 4.39
C ASP A 27 1.81 16.06 3.83
N THR A 28 2.59 16.97 4.39
CA THR A 28 2.77 18.33 3.85
C THR A 28 3.44 18.33 2.48
N GLY A 29 4.15 17.25 2.10
CA GLY A 29 4.90 17.16 0.86
C GLY A 29 6.02 18.20 0.73
N GLY A 30 6.44 18.83 1.84
CA GLY A 30 7.41 19.94 1.82
C GLY A 30 6.81 21.29 1.44
N LEU A 31 5.49 21.41 1.24
CA LEU A 31 4.85 22.70 0.98
C LEU A 31 4.94 23.62 2.21
N PRO A 32 5.58 24.81 2.10
CA PRO A 32 5.76 25.70 3.25
C PRO A 32 4.44 26.08 3.94
N ARG A 33 3.38 26.30 3.15
CA ARG A 33 2.07 26.69 3.68
C ARG A 33 1.35 25.53 4.38
N ALA A 34 1.46 24.31 3.85
CA ALA A 34 0.90 23.14 4.52
C ALA A 34 1.61 22.88 5.85
N LEU A 35 2.93 23.06 5.87
CA LEU A 35 3.73 22.99 7.10
C LEU A 35 3.36 24.08 8.11
N GLU A 36 3.11 25.30 7.64
CA GLU A 36 2.63 26.41 8.49
C GLU A 36 1.27 26.09 9.13
N TYR A 37 0.31 25.57 8.35
CA TYR A 37 -0.99 25.15 8.89
C TYR A 37 -0.84 24.03 9.90
N LEU A 38 -0.02 23.02 9.59
CA LEU A 38 0.28 21.94 10.52
C LEU A 38 0.89 22.48 11.82
N PHE A 39 1.90 23.34 11.76
CA PHE A 39 2.50 23.89 12.97
C PHE A 39 1.59 24.85 13.73
N THR A 40 0.71 25.58 13.04
CA THR A 40 -0.30 26.39 13.71
C THR A 40 -1.29 25.51 14.48
N GLU A 41 -1.67 24.36 13.92
CA GLU A 41 -2.54 23.40 14.59
C GLU A 41 -1.82 22.70 15.76
N LEU A 42 -0.54 22.32 15.58
CA LEU A 42 0.22 21.65 16.64
C LEU A 42 0.63 22.60 17.76
N PHE A 43 1.04 23.83 17.45
CA PHE A 43 1.72 24.74 18.38
C PHE A 43 0.98 26.05 18.63
N GLY A 44 -0.22 26.23 18.07
CA GLY A 44 -0.95 27.49 18.12
C GLY A 44 -0.34 28.57 17.22
N GLN A 45 -1.09 29.66 17.03
CA GLN A 45 -0.61 30.80 16.26
C GLN A 45 0.66 31.40 16.87
N LYS A 46 1.64 31.72 16.04
CA LYS A 46 2.96 32.23 16.49
C LYS A 46 3.67 31.31 17.48
N PHE A 47 3.32 30.02 17.49
CA PHE A 47 3.93 28.99 18.32
C PHE A 47 3.75 29.19 19.84
N THR A 48 2.62 29.73 20.28
CA THR A 48 2.36 30.01 21.72
C THR A 48 2.16 28.77 22.58
N ASN A 49 1.81 27.64 21.99
CA ASN A 49 1.36 26.43 22.69
C ASN A 49 2.35 25.26 22.54
N ILE A 50 3.62 25.49 22.18
CA ILE A 50 4.60 24.41 21.97
C ILE A 50 4.71 23.52 23.22
N LYS A 51 4.86 24.12 24.40
CA LYS A 51 5.00 23.37 25.66
C LYS A 51 3.76 22.54 25.96
N GLU A 52 2.59 23.14 25.84
CA GLU A 52 1.29 22.48 26.06
C GLU A 52 1.12 21.28 25.11
N PHE A 53 1.50 21.43 23.85
CA PHE A 53 1.45 20.33 22.88
C PHE A 53 2.25 19.11 23.35
N PHE A 54 3.51 19.30 23.75
CA PHE A 54 4.34 18.19 24.20
C PHE A 54 3.86 17.59 25.52
N GLU A 55 3.38 18.40 26.47
CA GLU A 55 2.73 17.90 27.70
C GLU A 55 1.48 17.07 27.38
N ASN A 56 0.71 17.47 26.36
CA ASN A 56 -0.48 16.75 25.91
C ASN A 56 -0.12 15.44 25.19
N LEU A 57 1.03 15.34 24.51
CA LEU A 57 1.52 14.10 23.92
C LEU A 57 1.76 13.00 24.96
N GLU A 58 2.31 13.36 26.13
CA GLU A 58 2.52 12.44 27.24
C GLU A 58 1.19 11.94 27.79
N LYS A 59 0.21 12.83 27.91
CA LYS A 59 -1.16 12.54 28.37
C LYS A 59 -2.04 11.87 27.30
N ARG A 60 -1.51 11.64 26.09
CA ARG A 60 -2.23 11.07 24.92
C ARG A 60 -3.52 11.83 24.55
N ILE A 61 -3.52 13.15 24.74
CA ILE A 61 -4.69 14.01 24.52
C ILE A 61 -4.94 14.35 23.04
N PRO A 62 -3.92 14.64 22.20
CA PRO A 62 -4.17 14.99 20.81
C PRO A 62 -4.81 13.84 20.05
N ILE A 63 -5.81 14.16 19.23
CA ILE A 63 -6.45 13.22 18.30
C ILE A 63 -5.90 13.53 16.90
N PRO A 64 -4.95 12.73 16.37
CA PRO A 64 -4.29 13.00 15.09
C PRO A 64 -5.25 13.18 13.90
N SER A 65 -6.38 12.48 13.86
CA SER A 65 -7.41 12.64 12.82
C SER A 65 -8.10 14.01 12.89
N THR A 66 -8.30 14.58 14.08
CA THR A 66 -8.79 15.95 14.24
C THR A 66 -7.79 16.97 13.70
N ILE A 67 -6.51 16.81 14.04
CA ILE A 67 -5.41 17.64 13.51
C ILE A 67 -5.40 17.55 11.98
N TYR A 68 -5.45 16.33 11.44
CA TYR A 68 -5.45 16.08 10.00
C TYR A 68 -6.64 16.78 9.32
N ALA A 69 -7.84 16.66 9.87
CA ALA A 69 -9.05 17.27 9.32
C ALA A 69 -8.98 18.80 9.34
N ASN A 70 -8.48 19.41 10.43
CA ASN A 70 -8.30 20.86 10.54
C ASN A 70 -7.31 21.38 9.50
N VAL A 71 -6.13 20.77 9.42
CA VAL A 71 -5.11 21.13 8.43
C VAL A 71 -5.61 20.96 7.00
N THR A 72 -6.31 19.85 6.72
CA THR A 72 -6.94 19.57 5.43
C THR A 72 -7.95 20.63 5.04
N ASN A 73 -8.79 21.07 5.99
CA ASN A 73 -9.79 22.11 5.75
C ASN A 73 -9.14 23.45 5.41
N ASP A 74 -8.08 23.83 6.12
CA ASP A 74 -7.38 25.09 5.87
C ASP A 74 -6.60 25.08 4.56
N ILE A 75 -5.97 23.95 4.22
CA ILE A 75 -5.37 23.73 2.89
C ILE A 75 -6.43 23.86 1.80
N ASN A 76 -7.58 23.19 1.95
CA ASN A 76 -8.64 23.27 0.95
C ASN A 76 -9.20 24.68 0.79
N LYS A 77 -9.33 25.46 1.87
CA LYS A 77 -9.75 26.87 1.80
C LYS A 77 -8.71 27.73 1.07
N ALA A 78 -7.43 27.54 1.36
CA ALA A 78 -6.34 28.32 0.80
C ALA A 78 -6.14 28.05 -0.70
N TYR A 79 -6.16 26.79 -1.09
CA TYR A 79 -5.82 26.35 -2.45
C TYR A 79 -7.05 25.97 -3.31
N LYS A 80 -8.25 25.93 -2.73
CA LYS A 80 -9.50 25.54 -3.41
C LYS A 80 -9.42 24.16 -4.08
N ILE A 81 -8.63 23.25 -3.52
CA ILE A 81 -8.33 21.91 -4.09
C ILE A 81 -9.58 21.15 -4.51
N LYS A 82 -10.60 21.06 -3.64
CA LYS A 82 -11.86 20.35 -3.98
C LYS A 82 -12.62 21.03 -5.11
N ALA A 83 -12.63 22.36 -5.16
CA ALA A 83 -13.32 23.09 -6.22
C ALA A 83 -12.61 22.86 -7.56
N TYR A 84 -11.28 22.93 -7.57
CA TYR A 84 -10.46 22.64 -8.73
C TYR A 84 -10.70 21.20 -9.23
N ALA A 85 -10.62 20.20 -8.36
CA ALA A 85 -10.82 18.80 -8.74
C ALA A 85 -12.21 18.49 -9.30
N ARG A 86 -13.25 19.21 -8.85
CA ARG A 86 -14.60 19.06 -9.42
C ARG A 86 -14.70 19.58 -10.85
N ASN A 87 -13.94 20.63 -11.17
CA ASN A 87 -13.95 21.26 -12.48
C ASN A 87 -13.00 20.55 -13.46
N HIS A 88 -11.91 19.97 -12.97
CA HIS A 88 -10.82 19.41 -13.76
C HIS A 88 -10.65 17.89 -13.51
N LYS A 89 -11.76 17.13 -13.55
CA LYS A 89 -11.76 15.72 -13.09
C LYS A 89 -10.79 14.84 -13.87
N ILE A 90 -10.73 14.97 -15.20
CA ILE A 90 -9.88 14.12 -16.05
C ILE A 90 -8.41 14.45 -15.81
N LEU A 91 -8.09 15.75 -15.71
CA LEU A 91 -6.75 16.19 -15.36
C LEU A 91 -6.27 15.61 -14.02
N ILE A 92 -7.11 15.67 -12.98
CA ILE A 92 -6.71 15.13 -11.67
C ILE A 92 -6.52 13.61 -11.70
N HIS A 93 -7.35 12.86 -12.45
CA HIS A 93 -7.08 11.43 -12.66
C HIS A 93 -5.72 11.20 -13.32
N GLU A 94 -5.36 11.98 -14.34
CA GLU A 94 -4.08 11.86 -15.03
C GLU A 94 -2.89 12.16 -14.10
N LEU A 95 -3.01 13.20 -13.26
CA LEU A 95 -1.98 13.54 -12.27
C LEU A 95 -1.77 12.42 -11.24
N ILE A 96 -2.86 11.88 -10.70
CA ILE A 96 -2.81 10.77 -9.73
C ILE A 96 -2.22 9.52 -10.40
N TYR A 97 -2.67 9.20 -11.62
CA TYR A 97 -2.17 8.07 -12.39
C TYR A 97 -0.66 8.18 -12.62
N ARG A 98 -0.17 9.33 -13.09
CA ARG A 98 1.27 9.57 -13.31
C ARG A 98 2.09 9.53 -12.02
N ASN A 99 1.53 10.00 -10.90
CA ASN A 99 2.19 9.91 -9.58
C ASN A 99 2.32 8.45 -9.11
N ILE A 100 1.22 7.68 -9.12
CA ILE A 100 1.21 6.27 -8.70
C ILE A 100 2.11 5.44 -9.62
N MET A 101 2.02 5.68 -10.92
CA MET A 101 2.81 4.97 -11.92
C MET A 101 4.23 5.52 -12.06
N VAL A 102 4.65 6.54 -11.30
CA VAL A 102 6.02 7.10 -11.38
C VAL A 102 6.43 7.38 -12.84
N ILE A 103 5.53 8.03 -13.60
CA ILE A 103 5.74 8.29 -15.02
C ILE A 103 6.67 9.50 -15.19
N GLU A 104 7.84 9.27 -15.77
CA GLU A 104 8.76 10.34 -16.18
C GLU A 104 8.07 11.24 -17.21
N SER A 105 8.03 12.55 -16.94
CA SER A 105 7.32 13.54 -17.74
C SER A 105 8.26 14.70 -18.12
N ASP A 106 7.93 15.45 -19.17
CA ASP A 106 8.58 16.73 -19.47
C ASP A 106 7.84 17.88 -18.80
N MET A 107 8.54 18.96 -18.40
CA MET A 107 7.91 20.17 -17.84
C MET A 107 6.86 20.77 -18.80
N SER A 108 7.11 20.61 -20.11
CA SER A 108 6.25 21.09 -21.19
C SER A 108 5.10 20.15 -21.55
N ASP A 109 4.96 19.00 -20.88
CA ASP A 109 3.86 18.08 -21.15
C ASP A 109 2.51 18.78 -21.02
N GLU A 110 1.69 18.64 -22.05
CA GLU A 110 0.32 19.15 -22.10
C GLU A 110 -0.65 18.03 -21.71
N LEU A 111 -1.36 18.24 -20.61
CA LEU A 111 -2.37 17.32 -20.10
C LEU A 111 -3.76 17.78 -20.53
N GLN A 112 -4.55 16.83 -21.04
CA GLN A 112 -5.92 17.08 -21.46
C GLN A 112 -6.85 17.21 -20.25
N ASP A 113 -7.73 18.20 -20.31
CA ASP A 113 -8.83 18.37 -19.37
C ASP A 113 -10.12 18.74 -20.10
N GLY A 114 -10.86 17.71 -20.52
CA GLY A 114 -12.03 17.90 -21.37
C GLY A 114 -11.63 18.53 -22.71
N ASN A 115 -11.99 19.81 -22.90
CA ASN A 115 -11.70 20.57 -24.12
C ASN A 115 -10.51 21.54 -23.96
N SER A 116 -9.95 21.65 -22.74
CA SER A 116 -8.78 22.48 -22.44
C SER A 116 -7.52 21.62 -22.28
N THR A 117 -6.37 22.28 -22.38
CA THR A 117 -5.06 21.68 -22.11
C THR A 117 -4.34 22.49 -21.06
N GLU A 118 -3.71 21.80 -20.13
CA GLU A 118 -2.90 22.41 -19.07
C GLU A 118 -1.48 21.86 -19.11
N LYS A 119 -0.50 22.75 -19.02
CA LYS A 119 0.91 22.35 -18.96
C LYS A 119 1.31 21.98 -17.55
N LEU A 120 2.17 20.97 -17.40
CA LEU A 120 2.71 20.60 -16.08
C LEU A 120 3.36 21.78 -15.34
N GLU A 121 4.15 22.60 -16.04
CA GLU A 121 4.77 23.79 -15.46
C GLU A 121 3.75 24.82 -14.92
N HIS A 122 2.56 24.93 -15.54
CA HIS A 122 1.50 25.82 -15.06
C HIS A 122 0.86 25.26 -13.79
N LEU A 123 0.65 23.95 -13.73
CA LEU A 123 0.07 23.28 -12.57
C LEU A 123 0.99 23.37 -11.34
N GLU A 124 2.31 23.32 -11.53
CA GLU A 124 3.28 23.59 -10.47
C GLU A 124 3.24 25.06 -10.03
N ARG A 125 3.29 26.01 -10.98
CA ARG A 125 3.20 27.45 -10.70
C ARG A 125 1.94 27.80 -9.92
N ASP A 126 0.83 27.20 -10.30
CA ASP A 126 -0.49 27.45 -9.71
C ASP A 126 -0.74 26.59 -8.45
N ARG A 127 0.33 25.91 -7.99
CA ARG A 127 0.46 25.23 -6.69
C ARG A 127 -0.49 24.03 -6.52
N HIS A 128 -0.76 23.32 -7.61
CA HIS A 128 -1.60 22.11 -7.61
C HIS A 128 -0.80 20.81 -7.44
N LEU A 129 0.52 20.84 -7.65
CA LEU A 129 1.44 19.71 -7.53
C LEU A 129 2.87 20.20 -7.27
N ILE A 130 3.80 19.26 -7.07
CA ILE A 130 5.25 19.50 -7.01
C ILE A 130 5.90 18.70 -8.16
N LEU A 131 6.81 19.31 -8.92
CA LEU A 131 7.60 18.60 -9.93
C LEU A 131 9.00 18.31 -9.39
N ARG A 132 9.28 17.04 -9.16
CA ARG A 132 10.60 16.59 -8.73
C ARG A 132 11.47 16.29 -9.94
N LYS A 133 12.55 17.07 -10.08
CA LYS A 133 13.56 16.84 -11.12
C LYS A 133 14.32 15.55 -10.87
N LEU A 134 14.52 14.78 -11.93
CA LEU A 134 15.34 13.57 -11.90
C LEU A 134 16.81 13.92 -12.10
N GLU A 135 17.66 13.49 -11.17
CA GLU A 135 19.09 13.78 -11.24
C GLU A 135 19.70 13.19 -12.51
N GLY A 136 20.47 14.01 -13.24
CA GLY A 136 21.10 13.60 -14.50
C GLY A 136 20.15 13.42 -15.69
N LYS A 137 18.85 13.75 -15.55
CA LYS A 137 17.86 13.69 -16.63
C LYS A 137 17.14 15.03 -16.78
N ASP A 138 16.81 15.40 -18.02
CA ASP A 138 15.89 16.52 -18.29
C ASP A 138 14.43 16.03 -18.20
N LYS A 139 14.08 15.43 -17.06
CA LYS A 139 12.75 14.82 -16.80
C LYS A 139 12.30 15.12 -15.39
N VAL A 140 10.99 15.12 -15.19
CA VAL A 140 10.36 15.32 -13.88
C VAL A 140 9.42 14.19 -13.53
N LEU A 141 9.23 14.00 -12.22
CA LEU A 141 8.16 13.20 -11.64
C LEU A 141 7.16 14.13 -10.95
N ILE A 142 5.89 13.76 -11.02
CA ILE A 142 4.83 14.46 -10.30
C ILE A 142 4.78 13.90 -8.89
N ASP A 143 5.04 14.76 -7.90
CA ASP A 143 4.82 14.46 -6.49
C ASP A 143 3.58 15.22 -6.00
N ILE A 144 2.57 14.48 -5.54
CA ILE A 144 1.33 15.05 -5.00
C ILE A 144 1.42 15.05 -3.47
N PRO A 145 1.36 16.22 -2.80
CA PRO A 145 1.24 16.27 -1.35
C PRO A 145 0.05 15.44 -0.86
N TYR A 146 0.23 14.68 0.22
CA TYR A 146 -0.80 13.73 0.65
C TYR A 146 -2.11 14.38 1.03
N PHE A 147 -2.08 15.56 1.65
CA PHE A 147 -3.31 16.33 1.90
C PHE A 147 -4.08 16.61 0.62
N PHE A 148 -3.39 16.80 -0.52
CA PHE A 148 -4.04 17.02 -1.81
C PHE A 148 -4.58 15.71 -2.36
N MET A 149 -3.81 14.62 -2.31
CA MET A 149 -4.28 13.28 -2.70
C MET A 149 -5.56 12.90 -1.96
N TYR A 150 -5.62 13.12 -0.65
CA TYR A 150 -6.81 12.87 0.16
C TYR A 150 -8.02 13.69 -0.31
N LEU A 151 -7.82 14.99 -0.58
CA LEU A 151 -8.88 15.88 -1.08
C LEU A 151 -9.33 15.52 -2.50
N TYR A 152 -8.41 15.10 -3.37
CA TYR A 152 -8.71 14.64 -4.73
C TYR A 152 -9.49 13.32 -4.70
N ALA A 153 -9.05 12.36 -3.91
CA ALA A 153 -9.72 11.08 -3.73
C ALA A 153 -11.16 11.23 -3.23
N ASP A 154 -11.38 12.10 -2.24
CA ASP A 154 -12.71 12.41 -1.71
C ASP A 154 -13.66 12.99 -2.77
N VAL A 155 -13.14 13.82 -3.69
CA VAL A 155 -13.94 14.43 -4.77
C VAL A 155 -14.22 13.45 -5.91
N LEU A 156 -13.21 12.65 -6.29
CA LEU A 156 -13.29 11.78 -7.46
C LEU A 156 -13.89 10.41 -7.14
N GLY A 157 -13.89 9.99 -5.87
CA GLY A 157 -14.36 8.67 -5.46
C GLY A 157 -13.48 7.54 -5.98
N ILE A 158 -12.18 7.80 -6.23
CA ILE A 158 -11.24 6.80 -6.79
C ILE A 158 -10.93 5.72 -5.77
N PHE A 159 -10.85 6.08 -4.48
CA PHE A 159 -10.51 5.18 -3.39
C PHE A 159 -11.76 4.84 -2.58
N THR A 160 -11.85 3.60 -2.09
CA THR A 160 -12.94 3.23 -1.17
C THR A 160 -12.79 3.98 0.15
N GLU A 161 -13.83 3.95 0.99
CA GLU A 161 -13.77 4.53 2.34
C GLU A 161 -12.61 3.95 3.18
N ASN A 162 -12.28 2.67 3.00
CA ASN A 162 -11.20 2.03 3.75
C ASN A 162 -9.83 2.53 3.31
N LEU A 163 -9.60 2.62 1.99
CA LEU A 163 -8.37 3.22 1.47
C LEU A 163 -8.27 4.71 1.82
N ASN A 164 -9.39 5.45 1.85
CA ASN A 164 -9.42 6.83 2.35
C ASN A 164 -9.06 6.94 3.85
N LYS A 165 -9.53 6.01 4.69
CA LYS A 165 -9.14 5.93 6.13
C LYS A 165 -7.68 5.53 6.31
N ALA A 166 -7.12 4.76 5.39
CA ALA A 166 -5.69 4.43 5.37
C ALA A 166 -4.79 5.67 5.26
N PHE A 167 -5.32 6.81 4.77
CA PHE A 167 -4.59 8.07 4.78
C PHE A 167 -4.52 8.76 6.13
N LEU A 168 -5.37 8.39 7.09
CA LEU A 168 -5.45 9.07 8.38
C LEU A 168 -4.31 8.62 9.31
N PRO A 169 -3.74 9.54 10.10
CA PRO A 169 -2.65 9.26 11.03
C PRO A 169 -3.02 8.32 12.19
N ASP A 170 -4.32 8.19 12.48
CA ASP A 170 -4.86 7.32 13.53
C ASP A 170 -5.13 5.89 13.07
N SER A 171 -4.90 5.61 11.79
CA SER A 171 -5.25 4.32 11.21
C SER A 171 -4.42 3.20 11.85
N ASP A 172 -5.09 2.29 12.57
CA ASP A 172 -4.50 1.05 13.05
C ASP A 172 -4.88 -0.07 12.08
N TRP A 173 -3.90 -0.56 11.32
CA TRP A 173 -4.16 -1.59 10.32
C TRP A 173 -4.04 -2.97 10.95
N SER A 174 -5.17 -3.67 11.01
CA SER A 174 -5.18 -5.12 11.16
C SER A 174 -4.76 -5.81 9.85
N TRP A 175 -4.54 -7.13 9.89
CA TRP A 175 -4.29 -7.92 8.68
C TRP A 175 -5.40 -7.77 7.63
N ASN A 176 -6.67 -7.73 8.05
CA ASN A 176 -7.80 -7.51 7.14
C ASN A 176 -7.75 -6.12 6.47
N ASN A 177 -7.18 -5.10 7.14
CA ASN A 177 -6.97 -3.79 6.52
C ASN A 177 -5.90 -3.84 5.42
N TRP A 178 -4.91 -4.72 5.54
CA TRP A 178 -3.89 -4.92 4.50
C TRP A 178 -4.49 -5.54 3.23
N GLU A 179 -5.30 -6.58 3.37
CA GLU A 179 -5.96 -7.22 2.22
C GLU A 179 -6.89 -6.24 1.47
N ILE A 180 -7.69 -5.48 2.24
CA ILE A 180 -8.56 -4.44 1.69
C ILE A 180 -7.72 -3.38 0.98
N PHE A 181 -6.64 -2.90 1.59
CA PHE A 181 -5.74 -1.91 1.00
C PHE A 181 -5.19 -2.38 -0.35
N ILE A 182 -4.75 -3.65 -0.45
CA ILE A 182 -4.25 -4.23 -1.69
C ILE A 182 -5.35 -4.32 -2.76
N ALA A 183 -6.52 -4.84 -2.40
CA ALA A 183 -7.64 -4.95 -3.33
C ALA A 183 -8.09 -3.58 -3.84
N ASP A 184 -8.20 -2.60 -2.95
CA ASP A 184 -8.56 -1.22 -3.29
C ASP A 184 -7.51 -0.57 -4.19
N PHE A 185 -6.22 -0.75 -3.91
CA PHE A 185 -5.15 -0.20 -4.73
C PHE A 185 -5.20 -0.76 -6.16
N ILE A 186 -5.34 -2.08 -6.31
CA ILE A 186 -5.48 -2.74 -7.62
C ILE A 186 -6.73 -2.23 -8.36
N ALA A 187 -7.88 -2.16 -7.68
CA ALA A 187 -9.12 -1.68 -8.28
C ALA A 187 -9.05 -0.21 -8.71
N SER A 188 -8.40 0.63 -7.91
CA SER A 188 -8.20 2.05 -8.19
C SER A 188 -7.32 2.23 -9.43
N HIS A 189 -6.28 1.41 -9.58
CA HIS A 189 -5.43 1.43 -10.75
C HIS A 189 -6.19 1.06 -12.03
N ILE A 190 -6.99 -0.01 -11.99
CA ILE A 190 -7.87 -0.41 -13.10
C ILE A 190 -8.86 0.71 -13.45
N THR A 191 -9.45 1.33 -12.43
CA THR A 191 -10.41 2.45 -12.61
C THR A 191 -9.77 3.64 -13.30
N MET A 192 -8.55 4.03 -12.91
CA MET A 192 -7.84 5.14 -13.57
C MET A 192 -7.51 4.83 -15.03
N ILE A 193 -7.06 3.61 -15.34
CA ILE A 193 -6.78 3.17 -16.73
C ILE A 193 -8.05 3.31 -17.58
N ASP A 194 -9.20 2.89 -17.05
CA ASP A 194 -10.50 2.96 -17.74
C ASP A 194 -10.96 4.42 -17.96
N VAL A 195 -10.98 5.23 -16.89
CA VAL A 195 -11.42 6.64 -16.94
C VAL A 195 -10.57 7.46 -17.90
N LEU A 196 -9.24 7.24 -17.89
CA LEU A 196 -8.29 7.94 -18.75
C LEU A 196 -8.20 7.35 -20.16
N LYS A 197 -8.96 6.28 -20.46
CA LYS A 197 -8.94 5.57 -21.75
C LYS A 197 -7.52 5.20 -22.19
N LYS A 198 -6.68 4.77 -21.25
CA LYS A 198 -5.34 4.29 -21.56
C LYS A 198 -5.42 2.96 -22.32
N GLU A 199 -4.29 2.55 -22.91
CA GLU A 199 -4.17 1.22 -23.47
C GLU A 199 -4.51 0.18 -22.40
N LYS A 200 -5.53 -0.65 -22.67
CA LYS A 200 -5.99 -1.65 -21.71
C LYS A 200 -5.22 -2.95 -21.79
N LEU A 201 -4.57 -3.22 -22.92
CA LEU A 201 -3.73 -4.40 -23.11
C LEU A 201 -2.34 -4.09 -22.56
N LEU A 202 -2.06 -4.57 -21.35
CA LEU A 202 -0.83 -4.29 -20.62
C LEU A 202 -0.06 -5.58 -20.39
N LYS A 203 1.26 -5.50 -20.21
CA LYS A 203 2.00 -6.61 -19.63
C LYS A 203 1.72 -6.69 -18.13
N LEU A 204 1.71 -7.90 -17.57
CA LEU A 204 1.50 -8.13 -16.14
C LEU A 204 2.53 -7.37 -15.30
N GLY A 205 3.81 -7.37 -15.71
CA GLY A 205 4.87 -6.61 -15.05
C GLY A 205 4.73 -5.09 -15.17
N ASP A 206 4.08 -4.59 -16.22
CA ASP A 206 3.80 -3.15 -16.37
C ASP A 206 2.64 -2.71 -15.46
N PHE A 207 1.69 -3.60 -15.17
CA PHE A 207 0.62 -3.34 -14.21
C PHE A 207 1.09 -3.51 -12.76
N PHE A 208 1.82 -4.59 -12.45
CA PHE A 208 2.45 -4.86 -11.15
C PHE A 208 3.90 -4.36 -11.15
N ARG A 209 4.08 -3.05 -11.33
CA ARG A 209 5.42 -2.46 -11.50
C ARG A 209 6.36 -2.79 -10.36
N GLY A 210 7.60 -3.10 -10.72
CA GLY A 210 8.64 -3.47 -9.77
C GLY A 210 8.46 -4.86 -9.17
N ALA A 211 7.46 -5.64 -9.58
CA ALA A 211 7.37 -7.05 -9.22
C ALA A 211 8.57 -7.83 -9.79
N GLN A 212 9.02 -8.81 -9.03
CA GLN A 212 10.07 -9.75 -9.41
C GLN A 212 9.46 -11.11 -9.72
N GLY A 213 9.96 -11.80 -10.73
CA GLY A 213 9.46 -13.10 -11.16
C GLY A 213 10.02 -13.43 -12.54
N SER A 214 9.52 -14.49 -13.16
CA SER A 214 9.98 -14.87 -14.51
C SER A 214 9.58 -13.84 -15.57
N ASP A 215 10.47 -13.59 -16.53
CA ASP A 215 10.19 -12.71 -17.69
C ASP A 215 8.98 -13.19 -18.49
N ILE A 216 8.76 -14.52 -18.53
CA ILE A 216 7.61 -15.13 -19.20
C ILE A 216 6.31 -14.68 -18.53
N THR A 217 6.21 -14.79 -17.21
CA THR A 217 5.00 -14.42 -16.46
C THR A 217 4.82 -12.91 -16.42
N LEU A 218 5.88 -12.13 -16.20
CA LEU A 218 5.82 -10.66 -16.24
C LEU A 218 5.45 -10.14 -17.64
N GLY A 219 5.81 -10.87 -18.70
CA GLY A 219 5.48 -10.57 -20.09
C GLY A 219 4.06 -10.95 -20.51
N LEU A 220 3.28 -11.65 -19.66
CA LEU A 220 1.91 -12.02 -19.96
C LEU A 220 1.06 -10.78 -20.21
N LEU A 221 0.30 -10.80 -21.29
CA LEU A 221 -0.64 -9.73 -21.58
C LEU A 221 -1.91 -9.92 -20.76
N ILE A 222 -2.47 -8.81 -20.29
CA ILE A 222 -3.68 -8.75 -19.50
C ILE A 222 -4.53 -7.57 -19.94
N ASN A 223 -5.84 -7.71 -19.80
CA ASN A 223 -6.79 -6.64 -20.07
C ASN A 223 -7.90 -6.68 -19.01
N PHE A 224 -8.13 -5.55 -18.36
CA PHE A 224 -9.11 -5.43 -17.29
C PHE A 224 -10.42 -4.80 -17.77
N GLU A 225 -11.52 -5.43 -17.38
CA GLU A 225 -12.81 -4.77 -17.32
C GLU A 225 -12.88 -3.88 -16.07
N PRO A 226 -13.76 -2.86 -16.03
CA PRO A 226 -14.06 -2.15 -14.80
C PRO A 226 -14.40 -3.12 -13.67
N VAL A 227 -13.82 -2.90 -12.49
CA VAL A 227 -13.89 -3.85 -11.36
C VAL A 227 -14.69 -3.31 -10.18
N GLU A 228 -15.31 -4.22 -9.46
CA GLU A 228 -15.89 -3.98 -8.15
C GLU A 228 -15.32 -4.96 -7.10
N ILE A 229 -15.20 -4.51 -5.86
CA ILE A 229 -14.63 -5.29 -4.76
C ILE A 229 -15.74 -5.96 -3.94
N TYR A 230 -15.51 -7.22 -3.59
CA TYR A 230 -16.42 -8.05 -2.80
C TYR A 230 -15.68 -8.77 -1.67
N GLU A 231 -16.01 -8.43 -0.42
CA GLU A 231 -15.56 -9.20 0.75
C GLU A 231 -16.45 -10.44 0.95
N LEU A 232 -15.89 -11.63 0.78
CA LEU A 232 -16.63 -12.87 0.90
C LEU A 232 -16.96 -13.22 2.36
N LYS A 233 -18.16 -13.78 2.59
CA LYS A 233 -18.56 -14.35 3.89
C LYS A 233 -17.91 -15.72 4.15
N HIS A 234 -17.61 -16.45 3.08
CA HIS A 234 -17.12 -17.82 3.13
C HIS A 234 -15.78 -17.94 2.41
N GLN A 235 -14.97 -18.91 2.85
CA GLN A 235 -13.67 -19.20 2.22
C GLN A 235 -13.87 -19.80 0.83
N PHE A 236 -13.29 -19.16 -0.18
CA PHE A 236 -13.13 -19.72 -1.51
C PHE A 236 -11.97 -20.73 -1.53
N PRO A 237 -12.05 -21.84 -2.28
CA PRO A 237 -13.13 -22.23 -3.20
C PRO A 237 -14.39 -22.76 -2.50
N CYS A 238 -15.55 -22.20 -2.87
CA CYS A 238 -16.87 -22.63 -2.40
C CYS A 238 -17.94 -22.33 -3.46
N LEU A 239 -19.13 -22.94 -3.31
CA LEU A 239 -20.26 -22.72 -4.22
C LEU A 239 -21.02 -21.41 -3.93
N ASN A 240 -20.98 -20.94 -2.67
CA ASN A 240 -21.69 -19.74 -2.23
C ASN A 240 -20.73 -18.56 -2.09
N LEU A 241 -20.65 -17.72 -3.13
CA LEU A 241 -19.87 -16.48 -3.16
C LEU A 241 -20.63 -15.27 -2.60
N SER A 242 -21.42 -15.45 -1.53
CA SER A 242 -22.09 -14.33 -0.87
C SER A 242 -21.09 -13.37 -0.21
N ALA A 243 -21.30 -12.07 -0.40
CA ALA A 243 -20.46 -11.02 0.16
C ALA A 243 -21.06 -10.45 1.46
N LYS A 244 -20.22 -9.86 2.30
CA LYS A 244 -20.60 -9.28 3.60
C LYS A 244 -21.68 -8.19 3.45
N ALA A 245 -21.59 -7.36 2.42
CA ALA A 245 -22.52 -6.27 2.12
C ALA A 245 -23.89 -6.73 1.54
N GLU A 246 -24.29 -7.98 1.78
CA GLU A 246 -25.51 -8.63 1.22
C GLU A 246 -25.59 -8.64 -0.32
N LYS A 247 -24.50 -8.33 -1.01
CA LYS A 247 -24.35 -8.51 -2.45
C LYS A 247 -23.92 -9.94 -2.78
N THR A 248 -24.25 -10.40 -3.99
CA THR A 248 -23.75 -11.68 -4.51
C THR A 248 -22.56 -11.42 -5.43
N ALA A 249 -21.38 -11.96 -5.08
CA ALA A 249 -20.23 -11.93 -5.97
C ALA A 249 -20.36 -13.03 -7.03
N MET A 250 -19.76 -12.80 -8.20
CA MET A 250 -19.70 -13.78 -9.28
C MET A 250 -18.26 -14.04 -9.66
N LEU A 251 -17.88 -15.30 -9.85
CA LEU A 251 -16.56 -15.65 -10.38
C LEU A 251 -16.53 -15.43 -11.90
N LYS A 252 -16.30 -14.17 -12.30
CA LYS A 252 -16.13 -13.70 -13.68
C LYS A 252 -15.25 -12.43 -13.68
N PRO A 253 -14.71 -11.99 -14.84
CA PRO A 253 -14.02 -10.70 -14.95
C PRO A 253 -14.87 -9.53 -14.41
N GLY A 254 -14.19 -8.50 -13.90
CA GLY A 254 -14.83 -7.34 -13.28
C GLY A 254 -15.14 -7.50 -11.78
N TYR A 255 -14.78 -8.63 -11.16
CA TYR A 255 -15.01 -8.89 -9.74
C TYR A 255 -13.69 -9.19 -9.05
N ILE A 256 -13.32 -8.34 -8.09
CA ILE A 256 -12.20 -8.56 -7.17
C ILE A 256 -12.77 -9.08 -5.86
N MET A 257 -12.35 -10.28 -5.46
CA MET A 257 -12.79 -10.92 -4.23
C MET A 257 -11.72 -10.82 -3.16
N ILE A 258 -12.09 -10.30 -1.99
CA ILE A 258 -11.33 -10.48 -0.76
C ILE A 258 -11.88 -11.74 -0.09
N ASN A 259 -11.02 -12.71 0.15
CA ASN A 259 -11.43 -14.04 0.57
C ASN A 259 -11.86 -14.08 2.04
N GLY A 260 -12.56 -15.15 2.44
CA GLY A 260 -12.89 -15.38 3.83
C GLY A 260 -11.65 -15.66 4.67
N TYR A 261 -11.63 -15.14 5.91
CA TYR A 261 -10.55 -15.33 6.86
C TYR A 261 -10.08 -16.79 6.96
N SER A 262 -8.77 -17.02 6.96
CA SER A 262 -8.13 -18.35 6.99
C SER A 262 -8.40 -19.24 5.77
N ALA A 263 -8.75 -18.67 4.61
CA ALA A 263 -8.86 -19.44 3.39
C ALA A 263 -7.52 -20.09 2.99
N SER A 264 -7.60 -21.30 2.43
CA SER A 264 -6.41 -22.03 1.95
C SER A 264 -5.96 -21.65 0.54
N PHE A 265 -6.75 -20.81 -0.13
CA PHE A 265 -6.51 -20.27 -1.45
C PHE A 265 -6.52 -18.75 -1.29
N ALA A 266 -5.56 -18.05 -1.89
CA ALA A 266 -5.42 -16.59 -2.04
C ALA A 266 -6.28 -15.67 -1.15
N ASP A 267 -5.62 -14.65 -0.59
CA ASP A 267 -6.25 -13.60 0.21
C ASP A 267 -7.13 -12.67 -0.65
N VAL A 268 -6.64 -12.30 -1.84
CA VAL A 268 -7.39 -11.54 -2.85
C VAL A 268 -7.30 -12.25 -4.19
N PHE A 269 -8.40 -12.35 -4.95
CA PHE A 269 -8.36 -12.99 -6.26
C PHE A 269 -9.37 -12.41 -7.26
N PHE A 270 -9.06 -12.55 -8.55
CA PHE A 270 -9.90 -12.09 -9.66
C PHE A 270 -9.50 -12.74 -10.98
N LEU A 271 -10.42 -12.68 -11.95
CA LEU A 271 -10.23 -13.26 -13.29
C LEU A 271 -9.89 -12.20 -14.33
N VAL A 272 -9.06 -12.61 -15.29
CA VAL A 272 -8.72 -11.88 -16.51
C VAL A 272 -8.91 -12.85 -17.67
N ASP A 273 -9.80 -12.55 -18.61
CA ASP A 273 -10.16 -13.50 -19.69
C ASP A 273 -9.48 -13.18 -21.04
N ASN A 274 -8.81 -12.04 -21.15
CA ASN A 274 -8.25 -11.54 -22.40
C ASN A 274 -6.80 -11.06 -22.21
N PRO A 275 -5.86 -11.42 -23.12
CA PRO A 275 -6.02 -12.35 -24.25
C PRO A 275 -6.06 -13.83 -23.83
N GLU A 276 -5.61 -14.16 -22.63
CA GLU A 276 -5.62 -15.53 -22.09
C GLU A 276 -6.38 -15.58 -20.76
N PRO A 277 -7.05 -16.71 -20.44
CA PRO A 277 -7.75 -16.89 -19.18
C PRO A 277 -6.75 -17.07 -18.03
N ILE A 278 -6.61 -16.04 -17.20
CA ILE A 278 -5.75 -15.98 -16.03
C ILE A 278 -6.59 -15.77 -14.76
N LEU A 279 -6.31 -16.55 -13.73
CA LEU A 279 -6.80 -16.33 -12.37
C LEU A 279 -5.65 -15.76 -11.56
N ILE A 280 -5.75 -14.47 -11.22
CA ILE A 280 -4.79 -13.78 -10.36
C ILE A 280 -5.13 -14.11 -8.91
N ALA A 281 -4.16 -14.69 -8.21
CA ALA A 281 -4.27 -15.16 -6.83
C ALA A 281 -3.24 -14.42 -5.96
N VAL A 282 -3.67 -13.37 -5.28
CA VAL A 282 -2.82 -12.52 -4.46
C VAL A 282 -2.73 -13.05 -3.02
N GLN A 283 -1.51 -13.18 -2.52
CA GLN A 283 -1.13 -13.58 -1.17
C GLN A 283 -0.62 -12.34 -0.43
N CYS A 284 -1.44 -11.81 0.47
CA CYS A 284 -1.23 -10.59 1.25
C CYS A 284 -0.50 -10.93 2.56
N ARG A 285 0.83 -10.88 2.53
CA ARG A 285 1.66 -11.33 3.66
C ARG A 285 2.02 -10.17 4.60
N TRP A 286 1.62 -10.35 5.86
CA TRP A 286 2.01 -9.50 6.98
C TRP A 286 3.07 -10.18 7.84
N ARG A 287 3.92 -9.36 8.46
CA ARG A 287 5.19 -9.59 9.19
C ARG A 287 5.26 -10.65 10.29
N LYS A 288 4.24 -11.49 10.47
CA LYS A 288 4.22 -12.44 11.58
C LYS A 288 5.09 -13.66 11.33
N VAL A 289 5.32 -14.04 10.08
CA VAL A 289 6.10 -15.22 9.69
C VAL A 289 7.03 -14.82 8.56
N SER A 290 8.32 -15.14 8.68
CA SER A 290 9.32 -14.92 7.62
C SER A 290 8.81 -15.47 6.30
N LEU A 291 8.94 -14.68 5.23
CA LEU A 291 8.67 -15.19 3.90
C LEU A 291 9.94 -15.82 3.35
N ASP A 292 9.89 -17.14 3.17
CA ASP A 292 10.93 -17.91 2.51
C ASP A 292 10.41 -18.49 1.18
N LEU A 293 11.33 -19.03 0.40
CA LEU A 293 11.02 -19.61 -0.90
C LEU A 293 10.09 -20.84 -0.79
N GLU A 294 10.24 -21.65 0.26
CA GLU A 294 9.40 -22.82 0.47
C GLU A 294 7.95 -22.43 0.72
N THR A 295 7.72 -21.37 1.50
CA THR A 295 6.40 -20.77 1.71
C THR A 295 5.79 -20.32 0.39
N ILE A 296 6.57 -19.66 -0.48
CA ILE A 296 6.11 -19.24 -1.82
C ILE A 296 5.68 -20.46 -2.64
N LYS A 297 6.52 -21.50 -2.69
CA LYS A 297 6.25 -22.74 -3.42
C LYS A 297 5.00 -23.46 -2.90
N ASP A 298 4.86 -23.57 -1.59
CA ASP A 298 3.72 -24.24 -0.95
C ASP A 298 2.40 -23.53 -1.22
N GLU A 299 2.38 -22.22 -1.06
CA GLU A 299 1.19 -21.40 -1.32
C GLU A 299 0.83 -21.40 -2.82
N HIS A 300 1.82 -21.31 -3.70
CA HIS A 300 1.59 -21.46 -5.13
C HIS A 300 1.01 -22.83 -5.46
N LYS A 301 1.56 -23.92 -4.90
CA LYS A 301 1.03 -25.29 -5.10
C LYS A 301 -0.41 -25.43 -4.59
N LYS A 302 -0.75 -24.79 -3.45
CA LYS A 302 -2.12 -24.76 -2.94
C LYS A 302 -3.07 -24.04 -3.91
N ASN A 303 -2.62 -22.93 -4.49
CA ASN A 303 -3.38 -22.13 -5.45
C ASN A 303 -3.54 -22.87 -6.79
N ALA A 304 -2.44 -23.33 -7.41
CA ALA A 304 -2.42 -24.09 -8.65
C ALA A 304 -3.28 -25.37 -8.58
N GLY A 305 -3.30 -26.03 -7.40
CA GLY A 305 -4.08 -27.24 -7.15
C GLY A 305 -5.58 -27.04 -6.88
N VAL A 306 -6.10 -25.81 -6.95
CA VAL A 306 -7.49 -25.49 -6.55
C VAL A 306 -8.54 -26.28 -7.34
N SER A 307 -8.36 -26.45 -8.66
CA SER A 307 -9.30 -27.20 -9.50
C SER A 307 -9.33 -28.67 -9.11
N SER A 308 -8.16 -29.29 -8.90
CA SER A 308 -8.01 -30.67 -8.44
C SER A 308 -8.65 -30.90 -7.07
N LYS A 309 -8.48 -29.95 -6.13
CA LYS A 309 -9.16 -30.01 -4.82
C LYS A 309 -10.69 -30.02 -4.97
N MET A 310 -11.25 -29.25 -5.90
CA MET A 310 -12.69 -29.24 -6.17
C MET A 310 -13.18 -30.54 -6.81
N LYS A 311 -12.41 -31.13 -7.73
CA LYS A 311 -12.71 -32.48 -8.28
C LYS A 311 -12.74 -33.53 -7.18
N GLU A 312 -11.78 -33.49 -6.27
CA GLU A 312 -11.71 -34.43 -5.14
C GLU A 312 -12.88 -34.24 -4.17
N LYS A 313 -13.28 -32.99 -3.88
CA LYS A 313 -14.47 -32.71 -3.07
C LYS A 313 -15.74 -33.25 -3.72
N ALA A 314 -15.93 -33.04 -5.02
CA ALA A 314 -17.05 -33.61 -5.78
C ALA A 314 -17.06 -35.15 -5.71
N ARG A 315 -15.91 -35.80 -5.86
CA ARG A 315 -15.79 -37.26 -5.77
C ARG A 315 -16.18 -37.79 -4.40
N LYS A 316 -15.74 -37.14 -3.32
CA LYS A 316 -16.12 -37.51 -1.94
C LYS A 316 -17.63 -37.40 -1.73
N LEU A 317 -18.24 -36.28 -2.14
CA LEU A 317 -19.68 -36.08 -2.04
C LEU A 317 -20.48 -37.17 -2.81
N ARG A 318 -20.01 -37.59 -3.99
CA ARG A 318 -20.62 -38.70 -4.75
C ARG A 318 -20.54 -40.04 -4.02
N ASN A 319 -19.42 -40.31 -3.36
CA ASN A 319 -19.25 -41.53 -2.58
C ASN A 319 -20.16 -41.53 -1.34
N ASP A 320 -20.22 -40.41 -0.63
CA ASP A 320 -21.07 -40.22 0.56
C ASP A 320 -22.56 -40.31 0.19
N ALA A 321 -22.95 -39.85 -1.00
CA ALA A 321 -24.31 -39.98 -1.50
C ALA A 321 -24.79 -41.43 -1.62
N ASN A 322 -23.88 -42.39 -1.81
CA ASN A 322 -24.22 -43.80 -1.94
C ASN A 322 -24.41 -44.51 -0.59
N THR A 323 -24.08 -43.86 0.53
CA THR A 323 -24.16 -44.45 1.88
C THR A 323 -25.30 -43.87 2.74
N VAL A 324 -26.01 -42.86 2.24
CA VAL A 324 -27.10 -42.17 2.95
C VAL A 324 -28.48 -42.45 2.33
N SER A 325 -29.55 -41.95 2.97
CA SER A 325 -30.92 -42.09 2.45
C SER A 325 -31.06 -41.41 1.09
N LYS A 326 -31.98 -41.93 0.24
CA LYS A 326 -32.18 -41.45 -1.14
C LYS A 326 -32.29 -39.92 -1.24
N LYS A 327 -33.13 -39.30 -0.42
CA LYS A 327 -33.32 -37.83 -0.42
C LYS A 327 -32.00 -37.08 -0.17
N LYS A 328 -31.25 -37.47 0.86
CA LYS A 328 -29.97 -36.83 1.20
C LYS A 328 -28.88 -37.16 0.16
N GLY A 329 -28.93 -38.35 -0.42
CA GLY A 329 -28.05 -38.77 -1.50
C GLY A 329 -28.24 -37.94 -2.77
N ASP A 330 -29.49 -37.62 -3.12
CA ASP A 330 -29.81 -36.76 -4.27
C ASP A 330 -29.29 -35.32 -4.06
N GLU A 331 -29.41 -34.76 -2.84
CA GLU A 331 -28.84 -33.45 -2.47
C GLU A 331 -27.31 -33.44 -2.61
N LEU A 332 -26.61 -34.46 -2.09
CA LEU A 332 -25.15 -34.59 -2.19
C LEU A 332 -24.67 -34.76 -3.64
N ARG A 333 -25.42 -35.50 -4.47
CA ARG A 333 -25.11 -35.65 -5.90
C ARG A 333 -25.26 -34.33 -6.64
N TYR A 334 -26.29 -33.55 -6.32
CA TYR A 334 -26.47 -32.21 -6.88
C TYR A 334 -25.31 -31.28 -6.49
N GLU A 335 -24.93 -31.26 -5.21
CA GLU A 335 -23.79 -30.47 -4.73
C GLU A 335 -22.47 -30.91 -5.39
N ALA A 336 -22.25 -32.22 -5.56
CA ALA A 336 -21.08 -32.75 -6.25
C ALA A 336 -20.99 -32.32 -7.72
N GLU A 337 -22.12 -32.22 -8.40
CA GLU A 337 -22.17 -31.73 -9.78
C GLU A 337 -21.79 -30.25 -9.86
N GLN A 338 -22.26 -29.44 -8.92
CA GLN A 338 -21.87 -28.03 -8.82
C GLN A 338 -20.35 -27.88 -8.59
N TYR A 339 -19.75 -28.69 -7.71
CA TYR A 339 -18.28 -28.68 -7.54
C TYR A 339 -17.53 -29.19 -8.78
N THR A 340 -18.11 -30.11 -9.55
CA THR A 340 -17.52 -30.56 -10.82
C THR A 340 -17.50 -29.42 -11.84
N GLN A 341 -18.59 -28.65 -11.92
CA GLN A 341 -18.68 -27.46 -12.78
C GLN A 341 -17.67 -26.39 -12.36
N LEU A 342 -17.57 -26.09 -11.06
CA LEU A 342 -16.57 -25.16 -10.53
C LEU A 342 -15.13 -25.63 -10.84
N ALA A 343 -14.84 -26.91 -10.67
CA ALA A 343 -13.54 -27.47 -10.99
C ALA A 343 -13.19 -27.34 -12.49
N ASN A 344 -14.17 -27.60 -13.36
CA ASN A 344 -14.01 -27.49 -14.80
C ASN A 344 -13.85 -26.03 -15.25
N LEU A 345 -14.51 -25.08 -14.57
CA LEU A 345 -14.30 -23.65 -14.78
C LEU A 345 -12.86 -23.29 -14.41
N LEU A 346 -12.44 -23.61 -13.19
CA LEU A 346 -11.10 -23.27 -12.68
C LEU A 346 -9.96 -23.92 -13.48
N SER A 347 -10.17 -25.11 -14.04
CA SER A 347 -9.15 -25.76 -14.88
C SER A 347 -8.88 -25.07 -16.22
N LYS A 348 -9.70 -24.09 -16.62
CA LYS A 348 -9.48 -23.30 -17.83
C LYS A 348 -8.49 -22.15 -17.62
N TYR A 349 -8.23 -21.78 -16.37
CA TYR A 349 -7.42 -20.62 -16.03
C TYR A 349 -6.00 -21.01 -15.69
N ARG A 350 -5.03 -20.29 -16.25
CA ARG A 350 -3.66 -20.26 -15.72
C ARG A 350 -3.67 -19.51 -14.40
N ILE A 351 -3.10 -20.08 -13.35
CA ILE A 351 -3.11 -19.47 -12.01
C ILE A 351 -1.80 -18.75 -11.79
N ILE A 352 -1.84 -17.42 -11.73
CA ILE A 352 -0.68 -16.60 -11.36
C ILE A 352 -0.79 -16.24 -9.90
N THR A 353 0.21 -16.62 -9.11
CA THR A 353 0.26 -16.29 -7.68
C THR A 353 1.11 -15.05 -7.44
N ILE A 354 0.54 -14.01 -6.86
CA ILE A 354 1.22 -12.75 -6.58
C ILE A 354 1.44 -12.66 -5.08
N PHE A 355 2.68 -12.58 -4.62
CA PHE A 355 2.97 -12.30 -3.23
C PHE A 355 3.16 -10.80 -3.04
N ILE A 356 2.38 -10.20 -2.16
CA ILE A 356 2.58 -8.81 -1.73
C ILE A 356 2.87 -8.82 -0.24
N THR A 357 4.13 -8.59 0.11
CA THR A 357 4.64 -8.75 1.46
C THR A 357 5.24 -7.47 2.01
N THR A 358 4.94 -7.19 3.27
CA THR A 358 5.53 -6.10 4.07
C THR A 358 6.91 -6.45 4.65
N GLN A 359 7.48 -7.57 4.23
CA GLN A 359 8.81 -8.03 4.65
C GLN A 359 9.80 -7.85 3.50
N ARG A 360 11.09 -7.89 3.80
CA ARG A 360 12.13 -8.07 2.78
C ARG A 360 12.19 -9.52 2.34
N PHE A 361 12.76 -9.74 1.16
CA PHE A 361 13.09 -11.06 0.65
C PHE A 361 14.58 -11.10 0.29
N SER A 362 15.24 -12.24 0.53
CA SER A 362 16.70 -12.34 0.42
C SER A 362 17.20 -13.62 -0.23
N GLU A 363 16.30 -14.53 -0.57
CA GLU A 363 16.67 -15.73 -1.31
C GLU A 363 16.74 -15.42 -2.82
N GLU A 364 17.31 -16.35 -3.58
CA GLU A 364 17.49 -16.22 -5.03
C GLU A 364 16.13 -16.15 -5.74
N LEU A 365 15.92 -15.05 -6.47
CA LEU A 365 14.65 -14.77 -7.17
C LEU A 365 14.40 -15.75 -8.32
N GLU A 366 15.46 -16.29 -8.90
CA GLU A 366 15.44 -17.28 -9.98
C GLU A 366 14.78 -18.60 -9.55
N CYS A 367 14.72 -18.86 -8.24
CA CYS A 367 14.11 -20.07 -7.70
C CYS A 367 12.60 -19.94 -7.43
N ILE A 368 12.03 -18.73 -7.56
CA ILE A 368 10.60 -18.48 -7.47
C ILE A 368 9.89 -19.25 -8.61
N PRO A 369 8.77 -19.94 -8.36
CA PRO A 369 8.04 -20.65 -9.42
C PRO A 369 7.69 -19.73 -10.60
N GLU A 370 7.70 -20.27 -11.82
CA GLU A 370 7.51 -19.48 -13.04
C GLU A 370 6.21 -18.64 -12.99
N ASP A 371 5.11 -19.23 -12.52
CA ASP A 371 3.79 -18.62 -12.36
C ASP A 371 3.62 -17.81 -11.06
N CYS A 372 4.73 -17.41 -10.44
CA CYS A 372 4.75 -16.54 -9.27
C CYS A 372 5.44 -15.22 -9.57
N ILE A 373 4.89 -14.15 -8.98
CA ILE A 373 5.58 -12.86 -8.90
C ILE A 373 5.55 -12.36 -7.45
N LEU A 374 6.59 -11.62 -7.08
CA LEU A 374 6.85 -11.12 -5.74
C LEU A 374 6.96 -9.60 -5.75
N ILE A 375 6.20 -8.96 -4.88
CA ILE A 375 6.33 -7.56 -4.50
C ILE A 375 6.62 -7.55 -3.01
N HIS A 376 7.85 -7.17 -2.67
CA HIS A 376 8.30 -7.08 -1.28
C HIS A 376 8.63 -5.64 -0.90
N GLN A 377 8.92 -5.41 0.39
CA GLN A 377 9.08 -4.09 0.99
C GLN A 377 9.95 -3.10 0.18
N GLU A 378 11.01 -3.57 -0.47
CA GLU A 378 11.97 -2.71 -1.16
C GLU A 378 11.44 -2.19 -2.51
N ASN A 379 10.42 -2.86 -3.06
CA ASN A 379 9.82 -2.55 -4.36
C ASN A 379 8.54 -1.69 -4.21
N PHE A 380 8.16 -1.36 -2.97
CA PHE A 380 6.92 -0.64 -2.68
C PHE A 380 6.89 0.75 -3.32
N ASP A 381 8.00 1.48 -3.37
CA ASP A 381 8.01 2.80 -4.01
C ASP A 381 7.69 2.73 -5.51
N THR A 382 8.07 1.63 -6.16
CA THR A 382 7.78 1.39 -7.59
C THR A 382 6.37 0.85 -7.81
N PHE A 383 5.91 -0.06 -6.94
CA PHE A 383 4.60 -0.70 -7.08
C PHE A 383 3.46 0.23 -6.67
N PHE A 384 3.56 0.84 -5.49
CA PHE A 384 2.54 1.70 -4.91
C PHE A 384 2.65 3.16 -5.36
N GLY A 385 3.81 3.54 -5.91
CA GLY A 385 4.20 4.94 -6.03
C GLY A 385 4.54 5.55 -4.66
N PRO A 386 5.08 6.79 -4.65
CA PRO A 386 5.58 7.43 -3.43
C PRO A 386 4.47 7.58 -2.38
N VAL A 387 3.25 7.94 -2.82
CA VAL A 387 2.10 8.17 -1.94
C VAL A 387 1.75 6.90 -1.15
N PHE A 388 1.34 5.85 -1.84
CA PHE A 388 0.85 4.64 -1.16
C PHE A 388 1.98 3.87 -0.48
N SER A 389 3.20 3.93 -1.03
CA SER A 389 4.37 3.32 -0.40
C SER A 389 4.63 3.89 0.99
N SER A 390 4.59 5.22 1.19
CA SER A 390 4.82 5.74 2.54
C SER A 390 3.73 5.33 3.52
N ARG A 391 2.47 5.16 3.08
CA ARG A 391 1.39 4.69 3.96
C ARG A 391 1.64 3.27 4.40
N ALA A 392 1.95 2.38 3.46
CA ALA A 392 2.37 1.03 3.76
C ALA A 392 3.59 1.03 4.71
N LYS A 393 4.61 1.85 4.44
CA LYS A 393 5.80 1.99 5.28
C LYS A 393 5.49 2.53 6.69
N PHE A 394 4.58 3.49 6.87
CA PHE A 394 4.26 3.99 8.22
C PHE A 394 3.55 2.96 9.08
N VAL A 395 2.58 2.26 8.49
CA VAL A 395 1.93 1.09 9.10
C VAL A 395 2.98 0.06 9.51
N MET A 396 4.01 -0.10 8.68
CA MET A 396 5.18 -0.93 8.87
C MET A 396 6.27 -0.38 9.82
N THR A 397 6.15 0.81 10.42
CA THR A 397 7.25 1.36 11.27
C THR A 397 6.93 1.34 12.77
N ARG A 398 5.74 0.87 13.15
CA ARG A 398 5.21 0.92 14.54
C ARG A 398 6.14 0.42 15.62
N ASP A 399 6.79 -0.71 15.39
CA ASP A 399 7.56 -1.45 16.39
C ASP A 399 8.91 -1.98 15.86
N SER A 400 9.24 -1.61 14.62
CA SER A 400 10.25 -2.27 13.78
C SER A 400 11.15 -1.26 13.08
N ASN A 401 11.04 0.02 13.42
CA ASN A 401 11.90 1.07 12.89
C ASN A 401 12.88 1.53 13.96
N PRO A 402 14.19 1.23 13.83
CA PRO A 402 15.17 1.64 14.84
C PRO A 402 15.26 3.16 14.99
N ASN A 403 14.84 3.95 13.99
CA ASN A 403 14.79 5.41 14.07
C ASN A 403 13.57 5.96 14.81
N MET A 404 12.51 5.17 15.02
CA MET A 404 11.25 5.63 15.63
C MET A 404 10.89 4.88 16.92
N SER A 405 11.14 3.57 16.98
CA SER A 405 10.74 2.70 18.10
C SER A 405 11.54 2.96 19.38
N THR A 406 10.93 2.80 20.55
CA THR A 406 11.65 2.88 21.83
C THR A 406 12.51 1.63 22.08
N ALA A 407 13.45 1.71 23.03
CA ALA A 407 14.28 0.60 23.49
C ALA A 407 13.39 -0.58 23.92
N SER A 408 12.43 -0.31 24.80
CA SER A 408 11.43 -1.29 25.23
C SER A 408 10.58 -1.86 24.09
N GLN A 409 10.21 -1.05 23.08
CA GLN A 409 9.49 -1.56 21.90
C GLN A 409 10.36 -2.53 21.09
N LEU A 410 11.62 -2.19 20.84
CA LEU A 410 12.55 -3.06 20.12
C LEU A 410 12.85 -4.34 20.91
N ALA A 411 13.14 -4.22 22.21
CA ALA A 411 13.50 -5.35 23.07
C ALA A 411 12.33 -6.31 23.33
N SER A 412 11.11 -5.78 23.44
CA SER A 412 9.91 -6.64 23.54
C SER A 412 9.60 -7.37 22.24
N ARG A 413 10.03 -6.83 21.09
CA ARG A 413 9.69 -7.36 19.77
C ARG A 413 10.72 -8.31 19.20
N TYR A 414 12.00 -8.05 19.40
CA TYR A 414 13.12 -8.77 18.79
C TYR A 414 13.96 -9.44 19.86
N LYS A 415 14.04 -10.78 19.80
CA LYS A 415 14.77 -11.56 20.79
C LYS A 415 16.27 -11.22 20.84
N ALA A 416 16.84 -10.82 19.71
CA ALA A 416 18.25 -10.42 19.61
C ALA A 416 18.55 -9.05 20.23
N ILE A 417 17.52 -8.24 20.54
CA ILE A 417 17.68 -6.90 21.10
C ILE A 417 17.38 -6.97 22.60
N SER A 418 18.43 -6.88 23.43
CA SER A 418 18.27 -6.64 24.86
C SER A 418 17.86 -5.19 25.13
N GLU A 419 17.39 -4.88 26.35
CA GLU A 419 17.08 -3.49 26.72
C GLU A 419 18.30 -2.56 26.56
N ASP A 420 19.50 -3.00 26.98
CA ASP A 420 20.76 -2.25 26.80
C ASP A 420 21.08 -2.00 25.32
N MET A 421 20.86 -3.02 24.46
CA MET A 421 21.01 -2.86 23.02
C MET A 421 20.01 -1.83 22.46
N GLY A 422 18.75 -1.91 22.90
CA GLY A 422 17.71 -0.95 22.54
C GLY A 422 18.06 0.47 22.94
N GLU A 423 18.57 0.68 24.16
CA GLU A 423 19.04 1.99 24.65
C GLU A 423 20.22 2.51 23.82
N ARG A 424 21.13 1.62 23.39
CA ARG A 424 22.26 1.97 22.53
C ARG A 424 21.78 2.41 21.14
N ILE A 425 20.79 1.74 20.56
CA ILE A 425 20.12 2.13 19.31
C ILE A 425 19.47 3.51 19.48
N GLU A 426 18.69 3.71 20.55
CA GLU A 426 18.03 4.98 20.86
C GLU A 426 19.02 6.15 21.01
N LYS A 427 20.14 5.93 21.70
CA LYS A 427 21.18 6.94 21.90
C LYS A 427 21.87 7.29 20.59
N THR A 428 22.12 6.30 19.75
CA THR A 428 22.77 6.48 18.45
C THR A 428 21.89 7.27 17.49
N ARG A 429 20.59 6.98 17.43
CA ARG A 429 19.67 7.68 16.53
C ARG A 429 19.47 9.18 16.84
N LYS A 430 19.82 9.62 18.05
CA LYS A 430 19.80 11.05 18.41
C LYS A 430 20.84 11.85 17.64
N ARG A 431 21.90 11.19 17.17
CA ARG A 431 23.04 11.80 16.47
C ARG A 431 23.00 11.57 14.97
N ARG A 432 22.33 10.51 14.51
CA ARG A 432 22.24 10.14 13.10
C ARG A 432 20.96 9.37 12.81
N THR A 433 20.54 9.32 11.56
CA THR A 433 19.42 8.46 11.12
C THR A 433 19.99 7.25 10.37
N PHE A 434 19.46 6.07 10.62
CA PHE A 434 19.80 4.85 9.87
C PHE A 434 19.01 4.85 8.56
N MET A 435 19.72 4.87 7.43
CA MET A 435 19.10 4.98 6.11
C MET A 435 18.80 3.63 5.46
N SER A 436 19.52 2.59 5.83
CA SER A 436 19.35 1.24 5.29
C SER A 436 19.74 0.18 6.32
N HIS A 437 19.48 -1.08 5.99
CA HIS A 437 19.94 -2.20 6.82
C HIS A 437 21.46 -2.26 6.89
N GLU A 438 22.14 -2.09 5.76
CA GLU A 438 23.60 -2.03 5.70
C GLU A 438 24.15 -0.90 6.58
N ASP A 439 23.52 0.28 6.54
CA ASP A 439 23.91 1.43 7.35
C ASP A 439 23.73 1.18 8.86
N PHE A 440 22.64 0.50 9.24
CA PHE A 440 22.42 0.08 10.61
C PHE A 440 23.45 -0.96 11.07
N CYS A 441 23.76 -1.95 10.25
CA CYS A 441 24.72 -3.01 10.57
C CYS A 441 26.16 -2.50 10.72
N LYS A 442 26.52 -1.35 10.12
CA LYS A 442 27.81 -0.69 10.36
C LYS A 442 27.98 -0.24 11.82
N GLU A 443 26.89 0.17 12.47
CA GLU A 443 26.87 0.61 13.87
C GLU A 443 26.57 -0.54 14.85
N PHE A 444 25.86 -1.57 14.38
CA PHE A 444 25.44 -2.73 15.18
C PHE A 444 25.82 -4.04 14.46
N PRO A 445 27.12 -4.34 14.28
CA PRO A 445 27.57 -5.53 13.58
C PRO A 445 27.10 -6.83 14.24
N GLU A 446 26.86 -6.83 15.55
CA GLU A 446 26.32 -7.98 16.29
C GLU A 446 24.87 -8.36 15.90
N LEU A 447 24.14 -7.45 15.25
CA LEU A 447 22.76 -7.69 14.78
C LEU A 447 22.71 -7.98 13.27
N ALA A 448 23.86 -7.98 12.58
CA ALA A 448 23.90 -8.08 11.12
C ALA A 448 23.46 -9.45 10.58
N SER A 449 23.69 -10.52 11.33
CA SER A 449 23.32 -11.88 10.95
C SER A 449 21.93 -12.31 11.44
N ASP A 450 21.18 -11.43 12.10
CA ASP A 450 19.86 -11.79 12.61
C ASP A 450 18.79 -11.66 11.52
N ASP A 451 18.21 -12.79 11.11
CA ASP A 451 17.24 -12.85 10.03
C ASP A 451 15.93 -12.14 10.36
N GLU A 452 15.51 -12.09 11.64
CA GLU A 452 14.28 -11.42 12.05
C GLU A 452 14.44 -9.90 11.91
N ILE A 453 15.57 -9.36 12.37
CA ILE A 453 15.93 -7.94 12.22
C ILE A 453 16.06 -7.60 10.74
N ARG A 454 16.87 -8.37 10.00
CA ARG A 454 17.11 -8.15 8.56
C ARG A 454 15.82 -8.13 7.76
N SER A 455 14.89 -9.05 8.03
CA SER A 455 13.66 -9.21 7.25
C SER A 455 12.58 -8.18 7.61
N ASN A 456 12.57 -7.69 8.86
CA ASN A 456 11.47 -6.87 9.37
C ASN A 456 11.83 -5.40 9.62
N PHE A 457 13.11 -5.05 9.76
CA PHE A 457 13.49 -3.66 10.03
C PHE A 457 13.12 -2.75 8.86
N VAL A 458 12.49 -1.62 9.22
CA VAL A 458 12.14 -0.56 8.29
C VAL A 458 12.92 0.67 8.65
N TYR A 459 13.59 1.21 7.64
CA TYR A 459 14.38 2.42 7.80
C TYR A 459 13.57 3.61 7.30
N TYR A 460 14.03 4.80 7.69
CA TYR A 460 13.28 6.04 7.57
C TYR A 460 12.67 6.20 6.16
N PRO A 461 11.35 6.49 6.03
CA PRO A 461 10.69 6.60 4.72
C PRO A 461 11.00 7.91 3.99
N TYR A 462 11.78 8.81 4.60
CA TYR A 462 12.13 10.07 3.99
C TYR A 462 13.26 9.80 3.02
N HIS A 463 12.94 9.78 1.73
CA HIS A 463 13.96 9.85 0.70
C HIS A 463 14.84 11.09 0.97
N PRO A 464 16.14 11.08 0.65
CA PRO A 464 17.02 12.26 0.76
C PRO A 464 16.55 13.51 -0.01
N HIS A 465 15.40 13.48 -0.68
CA HIS A 465 14.86 14.52 -1.55
C HIS A 465 14.09 15.64 -0.85
N ILE A 466 14.01 15.66 0.48
CA ILE A 466 13.87 16.97 1.13
C ILE A 466 15.24 17.61 1.01
N GLU A 467 15.52 18.21 -0.17
CA GLU A 467 16.66 19.11 -0.34
C GLU A 467 16.68 20.01 0.91
N SER A 468 17.86 20.13 1.53
CA SER A 468 18.05 21.14 2.56
C SER A 468 17.47 22.44 2.03
N PHE A 469 16.52 23.02 2.76
CA PHE A 469 15.93 24.31 2.40
C PHE A 469 17.09 25.30 2.29
N GLU A 470 17.62 25.54 1.09
CA GLU A 470 18.67 26.51 0.88
C GLU A 470 17.99 27.88 0.98
N PRO A 471 18.26 28.67 2.04
CA PRO A 471 17.55 29.93 2.25
C PRO A 471 17.81 30.94 1.11
N ASN A 472 18.76 30.66 0.22
CA ASN A 472 19.19 31.53 -0.87
C ASN A 472 18.56 31.22 -2.23
N LYS A 473 17.86 30.09 -2.41
CA LYS A 473 17.02 29.90 -3.60
C LYS A 473 15.68 30.60 -3.37
N ARG A 474 15.64 31.90 -3.68
CA ARG A 474 14.37 32.63 -3.87
C ARG A 474 13.55 31.92 -4.95
N THR A 475 12.68 31.00 -4.55
CA THR A 475 11.48 30.70 -5.31
C THR A 475 10.70 32.01 -5.39
N ARG A 476 10.57 32.57 -6.60
CA ARG A 476 9.71 33.73 -6.82
C ARG A 476 8.29 33.34 -6.37
N VAL A 477 7.78 34.11 -5.40
CA VAL A 477 6.47 33.98 -4.74
C VAL A 477 5.33 34.01 -5.74
#